data_AF-A0A9X7GTN0-F1
#
_entry.id   AF-A0A9X7GTN0-F1
#
_cell.length_a   1.000
_cell.length_b   1.000
_cell.length_c   1.000
_cell.angle_alpha   90.00
_cell.angle_beta   90.00
_cell.angle_gamma   90.00
#
_symmetry.space_group_name_H-M   'P 1'
#
loop_
_entity.id
_entity.type
_entity.pdbx_description
1 polymer ?
#
loop_
_entity_poly.entity_id
_entity_poly.type
_entity_poly.pdbx_seq_one_letter_code
_entity_poly.pdbx_strand_id
1 'polypeptide(L)'
;MQSFFVFPASFKILNQLAPRKLTPEQEQELVYIIASHLPADVSFTAKHNWTLAIIASFMKREWNVSYTLRGVSRLLHDLGFSYTKPTYTLAKADSMKQQEFREVTFPAYKKTFKQGD
;
A
#
# COMPACT_ATOMS: atom_id res chain seq x y z
N MET A 1 0.01 6.25 21.71
CA MET A 1 1.43 6.42 21.33
C MET A 1 1.46 6.92 19.90
N GLN A 2 1.79 8.19 19.70
CA GLN A 2 1.92 8.79 18.36
C GLN A 2 3.18 8.24 17.72
N SER A 3 3.02 7.55 16.59
CA SER A 3 4.13 7.05 15.77
C SER A 3 4.75 8.25 15.07
N PHE A 4 5.86 8.75 15.60
CA PHE A 4 6.70 9.74 14.94
C PHE A 4 7.36 9.09 13.72
N PHE A 5 6.77 9.28 12.54
CA PHE A 5 7.52 9.19 11.29
C PHE A 5 8.47 10.39 11.28
N VAL A 6 9.72 10.16 11.71
CA VAL A 6 10.80 11.15 11.57
C VAL A 6 11.16 11.23 10.09
N PHE A 7 10.59 12.21 9.38
CA PHE A 7 11.08 12.61 8.07
C PHE A 7 12.42 13.34 8.25
N PRO A 8 13.55 12.82 7.74
CA PRO A 8 14.81 13.55 7.82
C PRO A 8 14.68 14.82 6.97
N ALA A 9 14.84 15.96 7.65
CA ALA A 9 14.98 17.28 7.07
C ALA A 9 16.30 17.36 6.28
N SER A 10 16.33 16.83 5.05
CA SER A 10 17.24 17.18 3.95
C SER A 10 17.18 16.12 2.86
N PHE A 11 16.10 16.10 2.06
CA PHE A 11 16.19 15.47 0.73
C PHE A 11 16.09 16.58 -0.31
N LYS A 12 17.24 17.19 -0.57
CA LYS A 12 17.41 18.21 -1.61
C LYS A 12 16.88 17.65 -2.94
N ILE A 13 15.95 18.42 -3.49
CA ILE A 13 15.31 18.34 -4.79
C ILE A 13 16.33 17.93 -5.88
N LEU A 14 16.32 16.66 -6.29
CA LEU A 14 16.82 16.25 -7.60
C LEU A 14 15.72 16.53 -8.63
N ASN A 15 15.61 17.81 -8.98
CA ASN A 15 15.02 18.22 -10.24
C ASN A 15 15.95 17.74 -11.36
N GLN A 16 15.41 17.56 -12.58
CA GLN A 16 16.03 17.02 -13.81
C GLN A 16 15.83 15.50 -13.95
N LEU A 17 14.80 15.03 -14.68
CA LEU A 17 14.88 14.92 -16.15
C LEU A 17 13.50 14.87 -16.85
N ALA A 18 12.38 14.96 -16.13
CA ALA A 18 11.04 14.94 -16.73
C ALA A 18 10.10 15.92 -16.03
N PRO A 19 9.26 16.66 -16.77
CA PRO A 19 8.26 17.55 -16.17
C PRO A 19 7.32 16.72 -15.28
N ARG A 20 7.13 17.18 -14.05
CA ARG A 20 6.18 16.55 -13.13
C ARG A 20 4.77 16.82 -13.64
N LYS A 21 3.94 15.78 -13.68
CA LYS A 21 2.56 15.89 -14.18
C LYS A 21 1.59 16.43 -13.12
N LEU A 22 1.97 16.31 -11.85
CA LEU A 22 1.23 16.85 -10.72
C LEU A 22 1.79 18.23 -10.36
N THR A 23 0.91 19.11 -9.88
CA THR A 23 1.32 20.38 -9.27
C THR A 23 1.89 20.12 -7.86
N PRO A 24 2.68 21.04 -7.29
CA PRO A 24 3.19 20.91 -5.92
C PRO A 24 2.09 20.70 -4.88
N GLU A 25 0.93 21.33 -5.05
CA GLU A 25 -0.22 21.20 -4.15
C GLU A 25 -0.82 19.79 -4.23
N GLN A 26 -0.96 19.24 -5.45
CA GLN A 26 -1.43 17.87 -5.66
C GLN A 26 -0.45 16.84 -5.07
N GLU A 27 0.86 17.10 -5.15
CA GLU A 27 1.87 16.23 -4.54
C GLU A 27 1.76 16.23 -3.00
N GLN A 28 1.58 17.40 -2.39
CA GLN A 28 1.39 17.52 -0.95
C GLN A 28 0.10 16.82 -0.50
N GLU A 29 -0.99 17.01 -1.23
CA GLU A 29 -2.26 16.34 -0.97
C GLU A 29 -2.12 14.81 -1.11
N LEU A 30 -1.43 14.33 -2.15
CA LEU A 30 -1.15 12.91 -2.35
C LEU A 30 -0.40 12.31 -1.16
N VAL A 31 0.64 13.01 -0.68
CA VAL A 31 1.42 12.58 0.50
C VAL A 31 0.51 12.48 1.72
N TYR A 32 -0.30 13.51 1.97
CA TYR A 32 -1.22 13.55 3.11
C TYR A 32 -2.23 12.39 3.08
N ILE A 33 -2.83 12.12 1.92
CA ILE A 33 -3.82 11.06 1.75
C ILE A 33 -3.21 9.68 1.98
N ILE A 34 -2.07 9.38 1.35
CA ILE A 34 -1.39 8.08 1.50
C ILE A 34 -0.96 7.83 2.95
N ALA A 35 -0.52 8.88 3.65
CA ALA A 35 -0.05 8.76 5.04
C ALA A 35 -1.18 8.67 6.07
N SER A 36 -2.34 9.28 5.80
CA SER A 36 -3.39 9.48 6.81
C SER A 36 -4.64 8.62 6.60
N HIS A 37 -4.83 8.07 5.39
CA HIS A 37 -6.06 7.36 5.03
C HIS A 37 -5.76 5.97 4.47
N LEU A 38 -6.73 5.08 4.61
CA LEU A 38 -6.76 3.80 3.89
C LEU A 38 -7.37 4.01 2.50
N PRO A 39 -7.03 3.17 1.50
CA PRO A 39 -7.71 3.21 0.22
C PRO A 39 -9.24 3.10 0.34
N ALA A 40 -9.73 2.32 1.30
CA ALA A 40 -11.15 2.18 1.59
C ALA A 40 -11.82 3.52 1.97
N ASP A 41 -11.10 4.40 2.67
CA ASP A 41 -11.62 5.71 3.09
C ASP A 41 -11.80 6.66 1.90
N VAL A 42 -11.08 6.41 0.80
CA VAL A 42 -11.11 7.20 -0.44
C VAL A 42 -11.69 6.41 -1.61
N SER A 43 -12.74 5.63 -1.31
CA SER A 43 -13.60 4.90 -2.26
C SER A 43 -12.94 3.74 -3.05
N PHE A 44 -11.87 3.14 -2.53
CA PHE A 44 -11.38 1.82 -2.96
C PHE A 44 -11.80 0.74 -1.96
N THR A 45 -13.09 0.40 -1.98
CA THR A 45 -13.72 -0.60 -1.10
C THR A 45 -12.97 -1.95 -1.19
N ALA A 46 -12.83 -2.64 -0.06
CA ALA A 46 -12.09 -3.91 0.10
C ALA A 46 -10.55 -3.84 -0.09
N LYS A 47 -9.96 -2.64 -0.17
CA LYS A 47 -8.49 -2.46 -0.18
C LYS A 47 -8.02 -1.78 1.10
N HIS A 48 -7.14 -2.43 1.85
CA HIS A 48 -6.55 -1.87 3.08
C HIS A 48 -5.09 -1.42 2.90
N ASN A 49 -4.46 -1.69 1.74
CA ASN A 49 -3.08 -1.33 1.47
C ASN A 49 -3.00 -0.45 0.22
N TRP A 50 -2.25 0.64 0.29
CA TRP A 50 -1.89 1.44 -0.87
C TRP A 50 -0.98 0.64 -1.80
N THR A 51 -1.44 0.45 -3.03
CA THR A 51 -0.65 -0.18 -4.10
C THR A 51 -0.42 0.83 -5.21
N LEU A 52 0.63 0.64 -6.00
CA LEU A 52 0.93 1.52 -7.13
C LEU A 52 -0.25 1.66 -8.11
N ALA A 53 -1.01 0.58 -8.31
CA ALA A 53 -2.19 0.59 -9.17
C ALA A 53 -3.33 1.43 -8.57
N ILE A 54 -3.60 1.29 -7.27
CA ILE A 54 -4.61 2.10 -6.58
C ILE A 54 -4.22 3.58 -6.64
N ILE A 55 -2.96 3.91 -6.39
CA ILE A 55 -2.47 5.29 -6.45
C ILE A 55 -2.59 5.85 -7.88
N ALA A 56 -2.26 5.07 -8.91
CA ALA A 56 -2.48 5.46 -10.31
C ALA A 56 -3.96 5.74 -10.61
N SER A 57 -4.86 4.86 -10.17
CA SER A 57 -6.31 5.02 -10.33
C SER A 57 -6.83 6.24 -9.59
N PHE A 58 -6.33 6.50 -8.37
CA PHE A 58 -6.67 7.66 -7.57
C PHE A 58 -6.30 8.96 -8.30
N MET A 59 -5.04 9.10 -8.74
CA MET A 59 -4.58 10.29 -9.47
C MET A 59 -5.34 10.50 -10.78
N LYS A 60 -5.71 9.41 -11.46
CA LYS A 60 -6.53 9.47 -12.67
C LYS A 60 -7.95 9.96 -12.38
N ARG A 61 -8.54 9.55 -11.25
CA ARG A 61 -9.88 9.96 -10.85
C ARG A 61 -9.93 11.41 -10.38
N GLU A 62 -9.04 11.80 -9.47
CA GLU A 62 -9.11 13.13 -8.83
C GLU A 62 -8.57 14.25 -9.73
N TRP A 63 -7.51 13.98 -10.49
CA TRP A 63 -6.80 15.03 -11.23
C TRP A 63 -6.74 14.77 -12.74
N ASN A 64 -7.40 13.71 -13.22
CA ASN A 64 -7.36 13.29 -14.62
C ASN A 64 -5.94 12.96 -15.14
N VAL A 65 -4.97 12.74 -14.25
CA VAL A 65 -3.57 12.50 -14.61
C VAL A 65 -3.27 11.01 -14.68
N SER A 66 -2.84 10.54 -15.85
CA SER A 66 -2.44 9.14 -16.06
C SER A 66 -0.95 8.91 -15.80
N TYR A 67 -0.65 7.92 -14.95
CA TYR A 67 0.70 7.43 -14.69
C TYR A 67 0.82 5.94 -15.03
N THR A 68 2.01 5.53 -15.48
CA THR A 68 2.40 4.11 -15.50
C THR A 68 2.79 3.68 -14.09
N LEU A 69 2.71 2.38 -13.76
CA LEU A 69 3.11 1.88 -12.44
C LEU A 69 4.57 2.25 -12.08
N ARG A 70 5.47 2.20 -13.07
CA ARG A 70 6.86 2.64 -12.91
C ARG A 70 6.95 4.14 -12.60
N GLY A 71 6.13 4.95 -13.27
CA GLY A 71 6.02 6.38 -13.01
C GLY A 71 5.52 6.68 -11.60
N VAL A 72 4.49 5.95 -11.13
CA VAL A 72 4.01 6.07 -9.74
C VAL A 72 5.10 5.68 -8.75
N SER A 73 5.79 4.56 -8.97
CA SER A 73 6.88 4.14 -8.09
C SER A 73 7.98 5.18 -8.01
N ARG A 74 8.35 5.82 -9.14
CA ARG A 74 9.36 6.87 -9.16
C ARG A 74 8.86 8.13 -8.45
N LEU A 75 7.63 8.55 -8.73
CA LEU A 75 6.99 9.69 -8.08
C LEU A 75 7.01 9.54 -6.56
N LEU A 76 6.56 8.40 -6.04
CA LEU A 76 6.51 8.15 -4.61
C LEU A 76 7.90 8.16 -3.96
N HIS A 77 8.90 7.58 -4.63
CA HIS A 77 10.29 7.65 -4.19
C HIS A 77 10.79 9.11 -4.12
N ASP A 78 10.49 9.91 -5.14
CA ASP A 78 10.88 11.33 -5.20
C ASP A 78 10.10 12.17 -4.16
N LEU A 79 8.93 11.71 -3.69
CA LEU A 79 8.15 12.27 -2.58
C LEU A 79 8.59 11.72 -1.20
N GLY A 80 9.62 10.90 -1.13
CA GLY A 80 10.19 10.39 0.13
C GLY A 80 9.54 9.10 0.66
N PHE A 81 8.63 8.47 -0.08
CA PHE A 81 8.09 7.17 0.29
C PHE A 81 9.08 6.05 -0.04
N SER A 82 9.22 5.11 0.88
CA SER A 82 9.97 3.87 0.67
C SER A 82 9.05 2.66 0.76
N TYR A 83 9.23 1.68 -0.14
CA TYR A 83 8.50 0.42 -0.06
C TYR A 83 9.15 -0.48 0.99
N THR A 84 8.34 -0.96 1.93
CA THR A 84 8.77 -1.98 2.89
C THR A 84 8.19 -3.32 2.47
N LYS A 85 9.05 -4.33 2.34
CA LYS A 85 8.58 -5.71 2.21
C LYS A 85 8.05 -6.15 3.58
N PRO A 86 6.79 -6.59 3.70
CA PRO A 86 6.32 -7.16 4.95
C PRO A 86 7.13 -8.43 5.24
N THR A 87 7.98 -8.38 6.26
CA THR A 87 8.66 -9.59 6.76
C THR A 87 7.64 -10.37 7.59
N TYR A 88 7.34 -11.59 7.16
CA TYR A 88 6.18 -12.40 7.58
C TYR A 88 6.23 -12.94 9.02
N THR A 89 7.11 -12.46 9.88
CA THR A 89 7.11 -12.89 11.28
C THR A 89 6.03 -12.13 12.04
N LEU A 90 4.79 -12.61 11.95
CA LEU A 90 3.69 -12.14 12.79
C LEU A 90 4.08 -12.35 14.26
N ALA A 91 4.25 -11.28 15.03
CA ALA A 91 4.63 -11.37 16.45
C ALA A 91 3.65 -12.18 17.32
N LYS A 92 2.42 -12.38 16.83
CA LYS A 92 1.36 -13.18 17.47
C LYS A 92 1.20 -14.58 16.88
N ALA A 93 2.08 -14.99 15.96
CA ALA A 93 2.03 -16.33 15.39
C ALA A 93 2.43 -17.38 16.45
N ASP A 94 1.50 -18.28 16.75
CA ASP A 94 1.73 -19.45 17.58
C ASP A 94 2.00 -20.66 16.66
N SER A 95 3.22 -21.20 16.72
CA SER A 95 3.65 -22.30 15.86
C SER A 95 2.82 -23.57 16.04
N MET A 96 2.35 -23.84 17.27
CA MET A 96 1.54 -25.01 17.59
C MET A 96 0.14 -24.88 16.97
N LYS A 97 -0.50 -23.71 17.13
CA LYS A 97 -1.82 -23.45 16.52
C LYS A 97 -1.76 -23.46 14.99
N GLN A 98 -0.66 -22.98 14.40
CA GLN A 98 -0.46 -23.07 12.97
C GLN A 98 -0.33 -24.52 12.49
N GLN A 99 0.36 -25.37 13.26
CA GLN A 99 0.50 -26.78 12.92
C GLN A 99 -0.83 -27.52 13.03
N GLU A 100 -1.56 -27.33 14.12
CA GLU A 100 -2.92 -27.88 14.30
C GLU A 100 -3.86 -27.44 13.17
N PHE A 101 -3.78 -26.18 12.75
CA PHE A 101 -4.57 -25.70 11.62
C PHE A 101 -4.22 -26.43 10.32
N ARG A 102 -2.92 -26.61 10.02
CA ARG A 102 -2.45 -27.28 8.80
C ARG A 102 -2.83 -28.75 8.74
N GLU A 103 -2.71 -29.45 9.86
CA GLU A 103 -2.84 -30.92 9.91
C GLU A 103 -4.29 -31.38 10.14
N VAL A 104 -5.05 -30.65 10.96
CA VAL A 104 -6.38 -31.10 11.40
C VAL A 104 -7.48 -30.24 10.79
N THR A 105 -7.41 -28.93 11.04
CA THR A 105 -8.51 -28.02 10.77
C THR A 105 -8.72 -27.82 9.26
N PHE A 106 -7.66 -27.56 8.51
CA PHE A 106 -7.74 -27.29 7.08
C PHE A 106 -8.16 -28.50 6.24
N PRO A 107 -7.63 -29.73 6.46
CA PRO A 107 -8.11 -30.91 5.76
C PRO A 107 -9.57 -31.26 6.07
N ALA A 108 -10.03 -31.05 7.31
CA ALA A 108 -11.43 -31.25 7.69
C ALA A 108 -12.35 -30.28 6.93
N TYR A 109 -12.00 -28.98 6.89
CA TYR A 109 -12.74 -27.99 6.09
C TYR A 109 -12.73 -28.32 4.60
N LYS A 110 -11.63 -28.82 4.05
CA LYS A 110 -11.58 -29.20 2.62
C LYS A 110 -12.54 -30.35 2.27
N LYS A 111 -12.78 -31.27 3.21
CA LYS A 111 -13.72 -32.38 3.01
C LYS A 111 -15.18 -31.89 3.00
N THR A 112 -15.54 -30.93 3.86
CA THR A 112 -16.90 -30.39 3.91
C THR A 112 -17.28 -29.66 2.62
N PHE A 113 -16.33 -29.05 1.91
CA PHE A 113 -16.58 -28.45 0.59
C PHE A 113 -16.83 -29.47 -0.55
N LYS A 114 -16.37 -30.72 -0.41
CA LYS A 114 -16.56 -31.76 -1.43
C LYS A 114 -17.84 -32.59 -1.26
N GLN A 115 -18.55 -32.39 -0.16
CA GLN A 115 -19.71 -33.21 0.23
C GLN A 115 -21.06 -32.54 -0.07
N GLY A 116 -21.04 -31.35 -0.68
CA GLY A 116 -22.22 -30.54 -0.97
C GLY A 116 -22.44 -30.25 -2.46
N ASP A 117 -21.96 -31.13 -3.36
CA ASP A 117 -22.30 -31.15 -4.79
C ASP A 117 -23.26 -32.31 -5.09
#